data_AF-A0A4R6VNE1-F1
#
_entry.id   AF-A0A4R6VNE1-F1
#
_cell.length_a   1.000
_cell.length_b   1.000
_cell.length_c   1.000
_cell.angle_alpha   90.00
_cell.angle_beta   90.00
_cell.angle_gamma   90.00
#
_symmetry.space_group_name_H-M   'P 1'
#
loop_
_entity.id
_entity.type
_entity.pdbx_description
1 polymer ?
#
loop_
_entity_poly.entity_id
_entity_poly.type
_entity_poly.pdbx_seq_one_letter_code
_entity_poly.pdbx_strand_id
1 'polypeptide(L)'
;MAPRDTYLLTDVRTRHHDGLVDVAVHDGRIAAIGPGLDHHAPRIDGHQKVLLPGLVEPHLHLDKAMLDPGPDPDAGLDAAVARTAERKQRFTPDDVRARTTDVLRRAQAAGTTRVRTPVDVDPTVGLTSLDVLLELRDEWRDRIDLQVVAFPQEGIASRPGTRDLLVEALRRGADVLGACSYAEDDVDACRDHVRDVLELAQHHGVPVDVHADFAAGAGGSATDARHDLAEDIATMTRAAGMEGHVVLGHVTTLAGLDPDRRRRTADALAAAGVGVAVLPPTDLYLVGASAPVRELRDAGVRVAYSSNNVRNAFTPFGTVDLLDAALLLGHMQGVDLDTLLDMGTVDAAALLGDDRHDVVPGARADLVLMDAADARTGLLDRARRTPVTERTRTPRA
;
A
#
# COMPACT_ATOMS: atom_id res chain seq x y z
N MET A 1 -2.41 5.98 -33.55
CA MET A 1 -2.77 5.21 -32.34
C MET A 1 -4.22 5.48 -32.04
N ALA A 2 -5.08 4.46 -32.01
CA ALA A 2 -6.53 4.67 -31.90
C ALA A 2 -6.90 5.29 -30.55
N PRO A 3 -7.92 6.18 -30.49
CA PRO A 3 -8.40 6.77 -29.23
C PRO A 3 -9.17 5.68 -28.48
N ARG A 4 -8.48 4.99 -27.58
CA ARG A 4 -8.93 3.72 -26.98
C ARG A 4 -9.46 3.82 -25.55
N ASP A 5 -9.38 4.99 -24.92
CA ASP A 5 -9.84 5.18 -23.54
C ASP A 5 -11.09 6.07 -23.42
N THR A 6 -11.91 6.09 -24.47
CA THR A 6 -13.20 6.80 -24.46
C THR A 6 -14.36 5.80 -24.50
N TYR A 7 -15.21 5.80 -23.46
CA TYR A 7 -16.37 4.92 -23.34
C TYR A 7 -17.44 5.54 -22.41
N LEU A 8 -18.66 5.01 -22.48
CA LEU A 8 -19.73 5.34 -21.55
C LEU A 8 -20.08 4.10 -20.72
N LEU A 9 -19.83 4.14 -19.42
CA LEU A 9 -20.25 3.10 -18.48
C LEU A 9 -21.64 3.46 -17.94
N THR A 10 -22.64 2.64 -18.21
CA THR A 10 -24.05 2.98 -17.97
C THR A 10 -24.62 2.23 -16.78
N ASP A 11 -25.69 2.75 -16.21
CA ASP A 11 -26.48 2.04 -15.19
C ASP A 11 -25.63 1.54 -14.01
N VAL A 12 -24.80 2.40 -13.43
CA VAL A 12 -24.01 2.08 -12.22
C VAL A 12 -24.54 2.81 -10.98
N ARG A 13 -24.26 2.26 -9.81
CA ARG A 13 -24.45 2.92 -8.51
C ARG A 13 -23.12 3.50 -8.05
N THR A 14 -23.12 4.70 -7.49
CA THR A 14 -21.91 5.31 -6.90
C THR A 14 -22.18 5.68 -5.46
N ARG A 15 -21.13 5.96 -4.67
CA ARG A 15 -21.26 6.45 -3.29
C ARG A 15 -21.71 7.92 -3.22
N HIS A 16 -21.62 8.64 -4.34
CA HIS A 16 -21.80 10.11 -4.42
C HIS A 16 -23.14 10.54 -4.98
N HIS A 17 -23.95 9.62 -5.51
CA HIS A 17 -25.20 9.95 -6.20
C HIS A 17 -26.32 8.99 -5.79
N ASP A 18 -27.53 9.55 -5.69
CA ASP A 18 -28.75 8.76 -5.51
C ASP A 18 -29.19 8.14 -6.85
N GLY A 19 -29.51 6.84 -6.83
CA GLY A 19 -30.00 6.13 -8.00
C GLY A 19 -28.88 5.65 -8.96
N LEU A 20 -29.28 5.34 -10.20
CA LEU A 20 -28.37 4.90 -11.26
C LEU A 20 -27.85 6.10 -12.04
N VAL A 21 -26.57 6.07 -12.38
CA VAL A 21 -25.89 7.08 -13.20
C VAL A 21 -25.09 6.41 -14.31
N ASP A 22 -24.78 7.22 -15.33
CA ASP A 22 -23.79 6.90 -16.34
C ASP A 22 -22.49 7.66 -16.04
N VAL A 23 -21.36 7.08 -16.42
CA VAL A 23 -20.01 7.65 -16.28
C VAL A 23 -19.36 7.70 -17.66
N ALA A 24 -19.20 8.91 -18.16
CA ALA A 24 -18.48 9.17 -19.40
C ALA A 24 -16.98 9.22 -19.12
N VAL A 25 -16.21 8.41 -19.83
CA VAL A 25 -14.76 8.41 -19.78
C VAL A 25 -14.22 8.88 -21.12
N HIS A 26 -13.26 9.81 -21.09
CA HIS A 26 -12.56 10.32 -22.25
C HIS A 26 -11.07 10.34 -21.95
N ASP A 27 -10.27 9.75 -22.83
CA ASP A 27 -8.81 9.64 -22.70
C ASP A 27 -8.35 9.20 -21.30
N GLY A 28 -9.02 8.16 -20.77
CA GLY A 28 -8.66 7.53 -19.49
C GLY A 28 -9.06 8.34 -18.26
N ARG A 29 -9.86 9.40 -18.43
CA ARG A 29 -10.36 10.23 -17.33
C ARG A 29 -11.87 10.31 -17.34
N ILE A 30 -12.44 10.43 -16.15
CA ILE A 30 -13.88 10.66 -15.99
C ILE A 30 -14.19 12.08 -16.50
N ALA A 31 -14.95 12.17 -17.59
CA ALA A 31 -15.34 13.43 -18.20
C ALA A 31 -16.63 13.99 -17.58
N ALA A 32 -17.60 13.12 -17.33
CA ALA A 32 -18.88 13.50 -16.75
C ALA A 32 -19.54 12.32 -16.03
N ILE A 33 -20.40 12.63 -15.05
CA ILE A 33 -21.23 11.68 -14.33
C ILE A 33 -22.64 12.25 -14.29
N GLY A 34 -23.64 11.42 -14.58
CA GLY A 34 -25.03 11.84 -14.48
C GLY A 34 -26.01 10.82 -15.07
N PRO A 35 -27.31 10.97 -14.82
CA PRO A 35 -28.31 10.08 -15.40
C PRO A 35 -28.48 10.35 -16.90
N GLY A 36 -28.52 9.28 -17.70
CA GLY A 36 -28.88 9.35 -19.12
C GLY A 36 -27.94 10.22 -19.96
N LEU A 37 -26.62 10.09 -19.75
CA LEU A 37 -25.65 10.86 -20.51
C LEU A 37 -25.73 10.48 -21.99
N ASP A 38 -25.94 11.48 -22.85
CA ASP A 38 -25.87 11.32 -24.29
C ASP A 38 -24.40 11.35 -24.73
N HIS A 39 -23.86 10.19 -25.08
CA HIS A 39 -22.47 10.04 -25.50
C HIS A 39 -22.36 9.05 -26.65
N HIS A 40 -21.68 9.45 -27.74
CA HIS A 40 -21.47 8.61 -28.93
C HIS A 40 -20.37 7.55 -28.78
N ALA A 41 -19.90 7.29 -27.55
CA ALA A 41 -18.82 6.35 -27.29
C ALA A 41 -19.36 4.91 -27.11
N PRO A 42 -18.50 3.88 -27.23
CA PRO A 42 -18.88 2.51 -26.90
C PRO A 42 -19.49 2.43 -25.48
N ARG A 43 -20.66 1.78 -25.38
CA ARG A 43 -21.36 1.61 -24.10
C ARG A 43 -20.90 0.32 -23.41
N ILE A 44 -20.69 0.40 -22.11
CA ILE A 44 -20.46 -0.73 -21.21
C ILE A 44 -21.61 -0.70 -20.21
N ASP A 45 -22.43 -1.74 -20.17
CA ASP A 45 -23.49 -1.84 -19.15
C ASP A 45 -22.86 -2.21 -17.80
N GLY A 46 -23.04 -1.36 -16.81
CA GLY A 46 -22.61 -1.57 -15.42
C GLY A 46 -23.48 -2.57 -14.67
N HIS A 47 -24.62 -2.97 -15.25
CA HIS A 47 -25.56 -3.94 -14.70
C HIS A 47 -26.04 -3.59 -13.28
N GLN A 48 -26.24 -2.30 -13.01
CA GLN A 48 -26.69 -1.77 -11.73
C GLN A 48 -25.75 -2.08 -10.56
N LYS A 49 -24.51 -2.47 -10.85
CA LYS A 49 -23.46 -2.74 -9.88
C LYS A 49 -22.93 -1.46 -9.27
N VAL A 50 -22.27 -1.60 -8.14
CA VAL A 50 -21.57 -0.51 -7.48
C VAL A 50 -20.27 -0.24 -8.23
N LEU A 51 -20.08 1.01 -8.66
CA LEU A 51 -18.83 1.50 -9.20
C LEU A 51 -18.02 2.16 -8.07
N LEU A 52 -16.80 1.67 -7.89
CA LEU A 52 -15.82 2.21 -6.95
C LEU A 52 -14.60 2.71 -7.74
N PRO A 53 -13.83 3.68 -7.18
CA PRO A 53 -12.44 3.79 -7.59
C PRO A 53 -11.74 2.45 -7.29
N GLY A 54 -10.72 2.11 -8.06
CA GLY A 54 -10.00 0.86 -7.87
C GLY A 54 -9.37 0.78 -6.48
N LEU A 55 -9.22 -0.44 -5.97
CA LEU A 55 -8.57 -0.63 -4.68
C LEU A 55 -7.06 -0.33 -4.81
N VAL A 56 -6.44 0.11 -3.71
CA VAL A 56 -5.04 0.52 -3.67
C VAL A 56 -4.33 -0.24 -2.55
N GLU A 57 -3.25 -0.94 -2.90
CA GLU A 57 -2.32 -1.56 -1.95
C GLU A 57 -1.19 -0.59 -1.64
N PRO A 58 -1.24 0.21 -0.57
CA PRO A 58 -0.19 1.18 -0.27
C PRO A 58 1.11 0.55 0.21
N HIS A 59 1.12 -0.75 0.55
CA HIS A 59 2.28 -1.43 1.12
C HIS A 59 2.21 -2.94 0.88
N LEU A 60 2.81 -3.46 -0.20
CA LEU A 60 2.78 -4.89 -0.55
C LEU A 60 4.16 -5.38 -1.01
N HIS A 61 4.74 -6.38 -0.34
CA HIS A 61 6.06 -6.93 -0.71
C HIS A 61 5.94 -7.97 -1.82
N LEU A 62 6.03 -7.53 -3.08
CA LEU A 62 5.87 -8.40 -4.26
C LEU A 62 7.09 -9.29 -4.54
N ASP A 63 8.30 -8.83 -4.20
CA ASP A 63 9.57 -9.51 -4.47
C ASP A 63 9.73 -10.79 -3.64
N LYS A 64 9.15 -10.83 -2.44
CA LYS A 64 9.19 -11.96 -1.50
C LYS A 64 7.82 -12.59 -1.24
N ALA A 65 6.80 -12.29 -2.05
CA ALA A 65 5.51 -12.98 -1.98
C ALA A 65 5.60 -14.42 -2.51
N MET A 66 4.67 -15.28 -2.10
CA MET A 66 4.51 -16.66 -2.63
C MET A 66 5.75 -17.55 -2.45
N LEU A 67 6.48 -17.37 -1.34
CA LEU A 67 7.60 -18.25 -0.96
C LEU A 67 7.12 -19.51 -0.21
N ASP A 68 5.85 -19.51 0.21
CA ASP A 68 5.12 -20.63 0.81
C ASP A 68 5.86 -21.40 1.91
N PRO A 69 6.34 -20.69 2.95
CA PRO A 69 7.01 -21.34 4.07
C PRO A 69 6.12 -22.26 4.90
N GLY A 70 4.79 -22.07 4.84
CA GLY A 70 3.84 -22.60 5.81
C GLY A 70 3.85 -21.80 7.14
N PRO A 71 2.81 -21.94 7.97
CA PRO A 71 2.75 -21.28 9.26
C PRO A 71 3.77 -21.86 10.23
N ASP A 72 4.40 -20.97 10.98
CA ASP A 72 5.32 -21.30 12.06
C ASP A 72 4.77 -20.68 13.36
N PRO A 73 4.42 -21.51 14.37
CA PRO A 73 3.83 -21.01 15.62
C PRO A 73 4.84 -20.27 16.50
N ASP A 74 6.14 -20.47 16.25
CA ASP A 74 7.22 -19.77 16.95
C ASP A 74 7.76 -18.60 16.11
N ALA A 75 7.04 -18.22 15.04
CA ALA A 75 7.41 -17.10 14.18
C ALA A 75 7.42 -15.79 14.95
N GLY A 76 8.61 -15.22 15.12
CA GLY A 76 8.82 -13.82 15.44
C GLY A 76 9.41 -13.06 14.25
N LEU A 77 9.49 -11.73 14.39
CA LEU A 77 10.08 -10.84 13.38
C LEU A 77 11.49 -11.30 12.97
N ASP A 78 12.38 -11.55 13.93
CA ASP A 78 13.76 -11.97 13.66
C ASP A 78 13.85 -13.29 12.89
N ALA A 79 13.00 -14.27 13.25
CA ALA A 79 12.94 -15.54 12.56
C ALA A 79 12.44 -15.38 11.11
N ALA A 80 11.46 -14.51 10.89
CA ALA A 80 10.95 -14.19 9.56
C ALA A 80 12.00 -13.50 8.68
N VAL A 81 12.76 -12.55 9.25
CA VAL A 81 13.89 -11.88 8.58
C VAL A 81 14.96 -12.90 8.21
N ALA A 82 15.42 -13.72 9.15
CA ALA A 82 16.46 -14.73 8.91
C ALA A 82 16.06 -15.74 7.82
N ARG A 83 14.82 -16.25 7.88
CA ARG A 83 14.29 -17.19 6.88
C ARG A 83 14.17 -16.56 5.50
N THR A 84 13.78 -15.29 5.44
CA THR A 84 13.72 -14.55 4.18
C THR A 84 15.12 -14.32 3.63
N ALA A 85 16.08 -13.92 4.46
CA ALA A 85 17.47 -13.72 4.06
C ALA A 85 18.10 -15.00 3.46
N GLU A 86 17.83 -16.18 4.04
CA GLU A 86 18.27 -17.45 3.46
C GLU A 86 17.66 -17.70 2.07
N ARG A 87 16.37 -17.35 1.89
CA ARG A 87 15.67 -17.52 0.61
C ARG A 87 16.16 -16.54 -0.45
N LYS A 88 16.44 -15.29 -0.07
CA LYS A 88 16.94 -14.23 -0.98
C LYS A 88 18.21 -14.64 -1.71
N GLN A 89 19.10 -15.40 -1.07
CA GLN A 89 20.34 -15.89 -1.68
C GLN A 89 20.11 -16.76 -2.92
N ARG A 90 18.88 -17.25 -3.13
CA ARG A 90 18.48 -18.09 -4.26
C ARG A 90 17.56 -17.36 -5.23
N PHE A 91 17.34 -16.06 -5.04
CA PHE A 91 16.51 -15.29 -5.96
C PHE A 91 17.19 -15.16 -7.32
N THR A 92 16.38 -15.36 -8.35
CA THR A 92 16.71 -15.23 -9.75
C THR A 92 15.67 -14.29 -10.38
N PRO A 93 16.05 -13.53 -11.43
CA PRO A 93 15.10 -12.65 -12.11
C PRO A 93 13.81 -13.37 -12.55
N ASP A 94 13.95 -14.60 -13.07
CA ASP A 94 12.83 -15.41 -13.56
C ASP A 94 11.87 -15.82 -12.43
N ASP A 95 12.38 -16.22 -11.26
CA ASP A 95 11.50 -16.59 -10.15
C ASP A 95 10.78 -15.38 -9.55
N VAL A 96 11.48 -14.25 -9.38
CA VAL A 96 10.89 -13.02 -8.85
C VAL A 96 9.78 -12.58 -9.80
N ARG A 97 10.08 -12.53 -11.10
CA ARG A 97 9.11 -12.17 -12.14
C ARG A 97 7.89 -13.09 -12.10
N ALA A 98 8.08 -14.40 -12.02
CA ALA A 98 6.98 -15.35 -12.01
C ALA A 98 6.06 -15.18 -10.79
N ARG A 99 6.64 -15.05 -9.59
CA ARG A 99 5.88 -14.87 -8.33
C ARG A 99 5.18 -13.52 -8.30
N THR A 100 5.87 -12.43 -8.62
CA THR A 100 5.29 -11.09 -8.69
C THR A 100 4.15 -11.03 -9.70
N THR A 101 4.33 -11.60 -10.90
CA THR A 101 3.28 -11.64 -11.93
C THR A 101 2.03 -12.40 -11.45
N ASP A 102 2.20 -13.51 -10.70
CA ASP A 102 1.05 -14.23 -10.12
C ASP A 102 0.28 -13.35 -9.13
N VAL A 103 0.98 -12.65 -8.24
CA VAL A 103 0.35 -11.74 -7.26
C VAL A 103 -0.33 -10.56 -7.94
N LEU A 104 0.28 -9.93 -8.94
CA LEU A 104 -0.33 -8.85 -9.71
C LEU A 104 -1.62 -9.30 -10.42
N ARG A 105 -1.66 -10.53 -10.96
CA ARG A 105 -2.88 -11.09 -11.55
C ARG A 105 -3.99 -11.27 -10.51
N ARG A 106 -3.65 -11.73 -9.31
CA ARG A 106 -4.61 -11.90 -8.20
C ARG A 106 -5.12 -10.55 -7.69
N ALA A 107 -4.22 -9.60 -7.46
CA ALA A 107 -4.55 -8.25 -7.03
C ALA A 107 -5.49 -7.57 -8.05
N GLN A 108 -5.16 -7.67 -9.35
CA GLN A 108 -6.05 -7.16 -10.40
C GLN A 108 -7.43 -7.85 -10.35
N ALA A 109 -7.47 -9.17 -10.21
CA ALA A 109 -8.73 -9.91 -10.10
C ALA A 109 -9.55 -9.52 -8.86
N ALA A 110 -8.89 -9.08 -7.79
CA ALA A 110 -9.51 -8.53 -6.59
C ALA A 110 -9.89 -7.05 -6.71
N GLY A 111 -9.66 -6.40 -7.86
CA GLY A 111 -10.00 -4.99 -8.06
C GLY A 111 -8.91 -4.00 -7.67
N THR A 112 -7.69 -4.45 -7.38
CA THR A 112 -6.56 -3.55 -7.15
C THR A 112 -6.12 -2.93 -8.47
N THR A 113 -5.94 -1.61 -8.47
CA THR A 113 -5.49 -0.82 -9.62
C THR A 113 -4.18 -0.11 -9.37
N ARG A 114 -3.74 -0.03 -8.11
CA ARG A 114 -2.47 0.59 -7.74
C ARG A 114 -1.81 -0.17 -6.61
N VAL A 115 -0.48 -0.24 -6.66
CA VAL A 115 0.33 -0.90 -5.64
C VAL A 115 1.60 -0.09 -5.40
N ARG A 116 1.98 0.10 -4.14
CA ARG A 116 3.35 0.47 -3.77
C ARG A 116 4.04 -0.75 -3.14
N THR A 117 5.21 -1.10 -3.68
CA THR A 117 5.95 -2.30 -3.30
C THR A 117 7.35 -1.96 -2.80
N PRO A 118 7.61 -2.12 -1.49
CA PRO A 118 8.97 -2.30 -0.99
C PRO A 118 9.65 -3.49 -1.64
N VAL A 119 10.90 -3.27 -2.05
CA VAL A 119 11.77 -4.27 -2.65
C VAL A 119 13.11 -4.20 -1.93
N ASP A 120 13.53 -5.34 -1.41
CA ASP A 120 14.74 -5.41 -0.59
C ASP A 120 15.97 -5.05 -1.46
N VAL A 121 16.78 -4.09 -0.99
CA VAL A 121 18.04 -3.64 -1.59
C VAL A 121 19.13 -3.74 -0.53
N ASP A 122 20.04 -4.69 -0.73
CA ASP A 122 21.14 -4.97 0.19
C ASP A 122 22.30 -5.69 -0.54
N PRO A 123 23.51 -5.81 0.04
CA PRO A 123 24.65 -6.47 -0.61
C PRO A 123 24.44 -7.95 -0.97
N THR A 124 23.43 -8.63 -0.41
CA THR A 124 23.12 -10.04 -0.68
C THR A 124 22.32 -10.19 -1.98
N VAL A 125 21.23 -9.43 -2.12
CA VAL A 125 20.35 -9.47 -3.31
C VAL A 125 20.79 -8.50 -4.41
N GLY A 126 21.59 -7.49 -4.05
CA GLY A 126 21.95 -6.38 -4.91
C GLY A 126 20.71 -5.61 -5.35
N LEU A 127 20.54 -5.49 -6.68
CA LEU A 127 19.41 -4.80 -7.30
C LEU A 127 18.53 -5.75 -8.12
N THR A 128 18.72 -7.07 -7.96
CA THR A 128 18.08 -8.10 -8.81
C THR A 128 16.56 -8.00 -8.79
N SER A 129 15.96 -7.94 -7.60
CA SER A 129 14.51 -7.82 -7.46
C SER A 129 14.00 -6.45 -7.93
N LEU A 130 14.77 -5.39 -7.69
CA LEU A 130 14.43 -4.04 -8.12
C LEU A 130 14.30 -3.96 -9.64
N ASP A 131 15.31 -4.45 -10.38
CA ASP A 131 15.33 -4.42 -11.83
C ASP A 131 14.12 -5.14 -12.43
N VAL A 132 13.75 -6.31 -11.89
CA VAL A 132 12.56 -7.06 -12.31
C VAL A 132 11.28 -6.28 -12.05
N LEU A 133 11.16 -5.62 -10.88
CA LEU A 133 9.96 -4.88 -10.52
C LEU A 133 9.80 -3.59 -11.32
N LEU A 134 10.91 -2.92 -11.68
CA LEU A 134 10.90 -1.78 -12.60
C LEU A 134 10.44 -2.18 -14.00
N GLU A 135 10.91 -3.31 -14.52
CA GLU A 135 10.43 -3.86 -15.81
C GLU A 135 8.93 -4.21 -15.75
N LEU A 136 8.48 -4.82 -14.64
CA LEU A 136 7.08 -5.17 -14.45
C LEU A 136 6.18 -3.95 -14.26
N ARG A 137 6.65 -2.88 -13.60
CA ARG A 137 5.94 -1.59 -13.53
C ARG A 137 5.60 -1.10 -14.91
N ASP A 138 6.57 -1.09 -15.82
CA ASP A 138 6.37 -0.59 -17.17
C ASP A 138 5.45 -1.52 -17.99
N GLU A 139 5.60 -2.85 -17.85
CA GLU A 139 4.75 -3.86 -18.50
C GLU A 139 3.29 -3.81 -18.03
N TRP A 140 3.05 -3.49 -16.76
CA TRP A 140 1.74 -3.54 -16.12
C TRP A 140 1.00 -2.20 -16.06
N ARG A 141 1.61 -1.10 -16.52
CA ARG A 141 1.08 0.27 -16.37
C ARG A 141 -0.38 0.48 -16.82
N ASP A 142 -0.85 -0.31 -17.80
CA ASP A 142 -2.22 -0.22 -18.34
C ASP A 142 -3.24 -1.04 -17.49
N ARG A 143 -2.79 -1.70 -16.42
CA ARG A 143 -3.56 -2.64 -15.61
C ARG A 143 -3.47 -2.34 -14.13
N ILE A 144 -2.25 -2.12 -13.64
CA ILE A 144 -1.95 -1.73 -12.26
C ILE A 144 -0.82 -0.70 -12.31
N ASP A 145 -1.03 0.45 -11.68
CA ASP A 145 0.02 1.44 -11.45
C ASP A 145 0.93 0.99 -10.31
N LEU A 146 2.22 0.79 -10.57
CA LEU A 146 3.18 0.29 -9.59
C LEU A 146 4.16 1.39 -9.18
N GLN A 147 4.31 1.62 -7.88
CA GLN A 147 5.43 2.37 -7.30
C GLN A 147 6.42 1.39 -6.67
N VAL A 148 7.67 1.42 -7.13
CA VAL A 148 8.75 0.58 -6.61
C VAL A 148 9.55 1.35 -5.56
N VAL A 149 9.59 0.84 -4.32
CA VAL A 149 10.31 1.43 -3.21
C VAL A 149 11.65 0.69 -3.04
N ALA A 150 12.77 1.40 -3.13
CA ALA A 150 14.09 0.83 -2.83
C ALA A 150 14.30 0.74 -1.31
N PHE A 151 14.30 -0.47 -0.75
CA PHE A 151 14.09 -0.66 0.68
C PHE A 151 15.26 -1.39 1.40
N PRO A 152 15.94 -0.73 2.36
CA PRO A 152 17.04 -1.32 3.12
C PRO A 152 16.54 -2.12 4.33
N GLN A 153 15.90 -3.27 4.10
CA GLN A 153 15.28 -4.12 5.14
C GLN A 153 16.19 -4.44 6.33
N GLU A 154 17.49 -4.62 6.08
CA GLU A 154 18.49 -5.07 7.07
C GLU A 154 19.40 -3.93 7.55
N GLY A 155 19.00 -2.67 7.31
CA GLY A 155 19.74 -1.48 7.73
C GLY A 155 20.71 -0.94 6.67
N ILE A 156 21.16 0.29 6.89
CA ILE A 156 22.17 0.99 6.09
C ILE A 156 23.53 0.89 6.79
N ALA A 157 23.60 1.19 8.09
CA ALA A 157 24.86 1.12 8.83
C ALA A 157 25.22 -0.32 9.18
N SER A 158 24.23 -1.13 9.60
CA SER A 158 24.39 -2.57 9.86
C SER A 158 24.73 -3.38 8.60
N ARG A 159 24.57 -2.81 7.40
CA ARG A 159 24.91 -3.44 6.10
C ARG A 159 25.74 -2.50 5.21
N PRO A 160 27.07 -2.47 5.37
CA PRO A 160 27.94 -1.62 4.56
C PRO A 160 27.76 -1.84 3.06
N GLY A 161 27.63 -0.75 2.30
CA GLY A 161 27.37 -0.76 0.86
C GLY A 161 25.89 -0.59 0.47
N THR A 162 24.95 -0.78 1.42
CA THR A 162 23.51 -0.57 1.16
C THR A 162 23.20 0.85 0.67
N ARG A 163 23.81 1.87 1.29
CA ARG A 163 23.58 3.27 0.89
C ARG A 163 23.90 3.54 -0.59
N ASP A 164 25.00 2.99 -1.09
CA ASP A 164 25.40 3.15 -2.48
C ASP A 164 24.42 2.44 -3.43
N LEU A 165 23.88 1.28 -3.00
CA LEU A 165 22.84 0.56 -3.73
C LEU A 165 21.51 1.34 -3.76
N LEU A 166 21.14 2.01 -2.67
CA LEU A 166 19.95 2.89 -2.64
C LEU A 166 20.09 4.05 -3.62
N VAL A 167 21.25 4.70 -3.66
CA VAL A 167 21.54 5.77 -4.64
C VAL A 167 21.47 5.22 -6.07
N GLU A 168 22.02 4.04 -6.31
CA GLU A 168 21.94 3.38 -7.63
C GLU A 168 20.50 2.99 -8.00
N ALA A 169 19.70 2.52 -7.04
CA ALA A 169 18.28 2.22 -7.24
C ALA A 169 17.49 3.47 -7.69
N LEU A 170 17.74 4.62 -7.06
CA LEU A 170 17.16 5.90 -7.47
C LEU A 170 17.59 6.29 -8.89
N ARG A 171 18.86 6.08 -9.26
CA ARG A 171 19.34 6.34 -10.64
C ARG A 171 18.67 5.46 -11.68
N ARG A 172 18.30 4.23 -11.30
CA ARG A 172 17.56 3.29 -12.17
C ARG A 172 16.06 3.59 -12.25
N GLY A 173 15.56 4.50 -11.41
CA GLY A 173 14.18 4.97 -11.45
C GLY A 173 13.28 4.30 -10.43
N ALA A 174 13.79 3.90 -9.25
CA ALA A 174 12.94 3.65 -8.09
C ALA A 174 12.07 4.89 -7.81
N ASP A 175 10.77 4.67 -7.58
CA ASP A 175 9.78 5.75 -7.45
C ASP A 175 9.77 6.36 -6.04
N VAL A 176 10.21 5.60 -5.04
CA VAL A 176 10.13 5.90 -3.61
C VAL A 176 11.39 5.38 -2.93
N LEU A 177 11.85 6.07 -1.88
CA LEU A 177 12.92 5.56 -1.03
C LEU A 177 12.36 4.93 0.26
N GLY A 178 12.86 3.76 0.61
CA GLY A 178 12.45 3.04 1.80
C GLY A 178 13.37 3.28 3.00
N ALA A 179 12.85 3.09 4.21
CA ALA A 179 13.66 2.99 5.44
C ALA A 179 13.12 1.89 6.36
N CYS A 180 13.99 1.29 7.17
CA CYS A 180 13.61 0.37 8.24
C CYS A 180 14.12 0.94 9.56
N SER A 181 13.28 1.72 10.25
CA SER A 181 13.72 2.62 11.33
C SER A 181 14.30 1.88 12.54
N TYR A 182 14.08 0.57 12.65
CA TYR A 182 14.50 -0.27 13.77
C TYR A 182 15.57 -1.30 13.37
N ALA A 183 16.10 -1.23 12.15
CA ALA A 183 17.06 -2.23 11.65
C ALA A 183 18.51 -2.01 12.10
N GLU A 184 18.83 -0.83 12.65
CA GLU A 184 20.19 -0.51 13.10
C GLU A 184 20.44 -1.00 14.53
N ASP A 185 21.72 -1.05 14.93
CA ASP A 185 22.14 -1.64 16.19
C ASP A 185 21.72 -0.83 17.44
N ASP A 186 21.54 0.49 17.30
CA ASP A 186 21.14 1.40 18.38
C ASP A 186 20.23 2.55 17.90
N VAL A 187 19.60 3.25 18.84
CA VAL A 187 18.59 4.28 18.56
C VAL A 187 19.16 5.51 17.85
N ASP A 188 20.42 5.87 18.07
CA ASP A 188 21.01 7.03 17.41
C ASP A 188 21.34 6.67 15.95
N ALA A 189 21.85 5.47 15.70
CA ALA A 189 22.01 4.92 14.36
C ALA A 189 20.67 4.81 13.61
N CYS A 190 19.58 4.41 14.29
CA CYS A 190 18.24 4.41 13.73
C CYS A 190 17.77 5.81 13.29
N ARG A 191 18.04 6.85 14.10
CA ARG A 191 17.74 8.24 13.72
C ARG A 191 18.57 8.71 12.55
N ASP A 192 19.85 8.35 12.52
CA ASP A 192 20.77 8.68 11.42
C ASP A 192 20.33 7.99 10.11
N HIS A 193 19.86 6.74 10.18
CA HIS A 193 19.27 6.02 9.04
C HIS A 193 18.10 6.80 8.43
N VAL A 194 17.12 7.19 9.25
CA VAL A 194 15.95 7.93 8.76
C VAL A 194 16.36 9.28 8.18
N ARG A 195 17.30 9.98 8.84
CA ARG A 195 17.79 11.28 8.34
C ARG A 195 18.47 11.14 6.99
N ASP A 196 19.34 10.14 6.81
CA ASP A 196 20.02 9.89 5.54
C ASP A 196 19.02 9.56 4.41
N VAL A 197 18.00 8.75 4.70
CA VAL A 197 16.92 8.44 3.74
C VAL A 197 16.12 9.70 3.38
N LEU A 198 15.73 10.52 4.36
CA LEU A 198 15.01 11.77 4.09
C LEU A 198 15.86 12.75 3.25
N GLU A 199 17.14 12.90 3.56
CA GLU A 199 18.07 13.75 2.80
C GLU A 199 18.25 13.26 1.36
N LEU A 200 18.43 11.96 1.16
CA LEU A 200 18.52 11.35 -0.18
C LEU A 200 17.21 11.52 -0.96
N ALA A 201 16.08 11.23 -0.34
CA ALA A 201 14.78 11.35 -0.98
C ALA A 201 14.47 12.79 -1.39
N GLN A 202 14.75 13.75 -0.51
CA GLN A 202 14.63 15.18 -0.81
C GLN A 202 15.52 15.59 -1.97
N HIS A 203 16.78 15.14 -1.99
CA HIS A 203 17.72 15.45 -3.08
C HIS A 203 17.24 14.92 -4.45
N HIS A 204 16.61 13.75 -4.45
CA HIS A 204 16.12 13.09 -5.67
C HIS A 204 14.67 13.44 -6.03
N GLY A 205 13.94 14.15 -5.15
CA GLY A 205 12.55 14.54 -5.38
C GLY A 205 11.56 13.37 -5.35
N VAL A 206 11.83 12.35 -4.52
CA VAL A 206 10.97 11.16 -4.35
C VAL A 206 10.37 11.12 -2.94
N PRO A 207 9.18 10.54 -2.74
CA PRO A 207 8.62 10.33 -1.40
C PRO A 207 9.39 9.24 -0.62
N VAL A 208 9.05 9.10 0.67
CA VAL A 208 9.63 8.11 1.58
C VAL A 208 8.57 7.19 2.16
N ASP A 209 8.90 5.90 2.25
CA ASP A 209 8.09 4.88 2.90
C ASP A 209 8.91 4.17 3.98
N VAL A 210 8.52 4.34 5.25
CA VAL A 210 9.29 3.87 6.40
C VAL A 210 8.58 2.71 7.07
N HIS A 211 9.22 1.55 7.14
CA HIS A 211 8.85 0.55 8.14
C HIS A 211 9.27 1.06 9.50
N ALA A 212 8.29 1.43 10.32
CA ALA A 212 8.54 2.06 11.60
C ALA A 212 7.87 1.28 12.73
N ASP A 213 8.50 1.32 13.91
CA ASP A 213 7.82 1.06 15.17
C ASP A 213 7.10 -0.31 15.22
N PHE A 214 7.84 -1.35 14.83
CA PHE A 214 7.36 -2.72 14.68
C PHE A 214 8.15 -3.69 15.55
N ALA A 215 7.71 -3.89 16.79
CA ALA A 215 8.39 -4.75 17.76
C ALA A 215 7.50 -5.91 18.23
N ALA A 216 8.13 -7.06 18.47
CA ALA A 216 7.51 -8.14 19.23
C ALA A 216 7.37 -7.73 20.71
N GLY A 217 6.16 -7.84 21.26
CA GLY A 217 5.85 -7.52 22.64
C GLY A 217 4.35 -7.61 22.89
N ALA A 218 3.92 -8.07 24.06
CA ALA A 218 2.50 -8.21 24.37
C ALA A 218 1.78 -6.85 24.20
N GLY A 219 0.82 -6.80 23.27
CA GLY A 219 0.01 -5.60 23.01
C GLY A 219 0.77 -4.43 22.36
N GLY A 220 1.91 -4.67 21.71
CA GLY A 220 2.70 -3.62 21.07
C GLY A 220 3.59 -2.82 22.04
N SER A 221 3.77 -3.27 23.28
CA SER A 221 4.72 -2.59 24.18
C SER A 221 6.17 -2.81 23.72
N ALA A 222 6.84 -1.75 23.29
CA ALA A 222 8.27 -1.76 23.02
C ALA A 222 9.06 -1.39 24.28
N THR A 223 9.97 -2.26 24.69
CA THR A 223 11.00 -1.94 25.69
C THR A 223 12.29 -1.40 25.05
N ASP A 224 12.41 -1.56 23.73
CA ASP A 224 13.53 -1.11 22.92
C ASP A 224 13.17 0.19 22.19
N ALA A 225 13.93 1.25 22.46
CA ALA A 225 13.72 2.59 21.91
C ALA A 225 13.87 2.66 20.38
N ARG A 226 14.50 1.66 19.73
CA ARG A 226 14.58 1.58 18.27
C ARG A 226 13.21 1.45 17.59
N HIS A 227 12.19 1.00 18.33
CA HIS A 227 10.83 0.79 17.82
C HIS A 227 9.82 1.83 18.36
N ASP A 228 10.31 3.00 18.76
CA ASP A 228 9.51 4.11 19.30
C ASP A 228 10.02 5.44 18.71
N LEU A 229 9.99 5.55 17.39
CA LEU A 229 10.58 6.65 16.61
C LEU A 229 9.56 7.46 15.81
N ALA A 230 8.26 7.15 15.81
CA ALA A 230 7.26 7.88 15.02
C ALA A 230 7.26 9.40 15.29
N GLU A 231 7.44 9.84 16.54
CA GLU A 231 7.53 11.27 16.89
C GLU A 231 8.85 11.91 16.38
N ASP A 232 9.96 11.16 16.45
CA ASP A 232 11.25 11.58 15.89
C ASP A 232 11.15 11.70 14.36
N ILE A 233 10.51 10.74 13.69
CA ILE A 233 10.30 10.75 12.24
C ILE A 233 9.45 11.94 11.81
N ALA A 234 8.38 12.27 12.55
CA ALA A 234 7.57 13.47 12.30
C ALA A 234 8.41 14.75 12.39
N THR A 235 9.28 14.84 13.42
CA THR A 235 10.18 15.98 13.60
C THR A 235 11.21 16.09 12.46
N MET A 236 11.84 14.97 12.10
CA MET A 236 12.83 14.92 11.01
C MET A 236 12.19 15.21 9.65
N THR A 237 10.96 14.75 9.41
CA THR A 237 10.19 15.04 8.18
C THR A 237 10.03 16.55 7.97
N ARG A 238 9.63 17.28 9.03
CA ARG A 238 9.50 18.74 8.99
C ARG A 238 10.84 19.43 8.82
N ALA A 239 11.88 18.95 9.50
CA ALA A 239 13.23 19.51 9.37
C ALA A 239 13.80 19.35 7.94
N ALA A 240 13.45 18.25 7.26
CA ALA A 240 13.82 17.98 5.88
C ALA A 240 12.93 18.68 4.85
N GLY A 241 11.81 19.32 5.24
CA GLY A 241 10.86 19.90 4.30
C GLY A 241 10.13 18.85 3.46
N MET A 242 9.91 17.67 4.03
CA MET A 242 9.29 16.50 3.38
C MET A 242 7.84 16.28 3.85
N GLU A 243 7.18 17.31 4.39
CA GLU A 243 5.79 17.21 4.84
C GLU A 243 4.86 16.74 3.72
N GLY A 244 3.96 15.80 4.03
CA GLY A 244 3.07 15.20 3.04
C GLY A 244 3.72 14.16 2.11
N HIS A 245 5.01 13.91 2.24
CA HIS A 245 5.76 12.99 1.37
C HIS A 245 6.33 11.77 2.11
N VAL A 246 5.91 11.53 3.35
CA VAL A 246 6.38 10.41 4.18
C VAL A 246 5.19 9.55 4.64
N VAL A 247 5.32 8.24 4.48
CA VAL A 247 4.37 7.23 4.97
C VAL A 247 5.08 6.31 5.94
N LEU A 248 4.42 5.96 7.05
CA LEU A 248 4.89 4.93 7.98
C LEU A 248 4.06 3.66 7.83
N GLY A 249 4.73 2.54 7.56
CA GLY A 249 4.14 1.21 7.65
C GLY A 249 4.23 0.66 9.07
N HIS A 250 3.23 -0.14 9.47
CA HIS A 250 3.10 -0.77 10.79
C HIS A 250 2.70 0.19 11.92
N VAL A 251 3.68 0.82 12.58
CA VAL A 251 3.51 1.67 13.77
C VAL A 251 2.76 0.95 14.90
N THR A 252 3.01 -0.36 15.05
CA THR A 252 2.26 -1.20 15.99
C THR A 252 2.56 -0.87 17.44
N THR A 253 3.75 -0.34 17.74
CA THR A 253 4.14 -0.06 19.12
C THR A 253 3.32 1.04 19.76
N LEU A 254 2.72 1.90 18.92
CA LEU A 254 1.80 2.93 19.36
C LEU A 254 0.63 2.36 20.16
N ALA A 255 0.16 1.14 19.85
CA ALA A 255 -0.93 0.49 20.58
C ALA A 255 -0.59 0.20 22.06
N GLY A 256 0.70 0.03 22.37
CA GLY A 256 1.19 -0.26 23.72
C GLY A 256 1.53 0.97 24.56
N LEU A 257 1.60 2.16 23.97
CA LEU A 257 1.93 3.40 24.67
C LEU A 257 0.78 3.87 25.57
N ASP A 258 1.08 4.69 26.58
CA ASP A 258 0.04 5.35 27.38
C ASP A 258 -0.78 6.35 26.53
N PRO A 259 -2.05 6.62 26.86
CA PRO A 259 -2.94 7.44 26.02
C PRO A 259 -2.43 8.87 25.75
N ASP A 260 -1.68 9.47 26.68
CA ASP A 260 -1.16 10.81 26.48
C ASP A 260 0.01 10.83 25.50
N ARG A 261 0.86 9.80 25.55
CA ARG A 261 1.91 9.59 24.54
C ARG A 261 1.32 9.31 23.16
N ARG A 262 0.35 8.40 23.05
CA ARG A 262 -0.29 8.09 21.76
C ARG A 262 -0.86 9.34 21.09
N ARG A 263 -1.58 10.15 21.86
CA ARG A 263 -2.15 11.42 21.36
C ARG A 263 -1.07 12.37 20.88
N ARG A 264 0.00 12.58 21.66
CA ARG A 264 1.12 13.45 21.24
C ARG A 264 1.78 12.96 19.96
N THR A 265 2.01 11.66 19.82
CA THR A 265 2.60 11.10 18.61
C THR A 265 1.66 11.24 17.41
N ALA A 266 0.36 10.97 17.58
CA ALA A 266 -0.64 11.18 16.53
C ALA A 266 -0.71 12.65 16.07
N ASP A 267 -0.73 13.60 17.01
CA ASP A 267 -0.72 15.04 16.73
C ASP A 267 0.56 15.44 15.97
N ALA A 268 1.72 14.89 16.35
CA ALA A 268 2.99 15.17 15.67
C ALA A 268 3.00 14.66 14.23
N LEU A 269 2.52 13.43 14.00
CA LEU A 269 2.40 12.84 12.66
C LEU A 269 1.46 13.68 11.78
N ALA A 270 0.29 14.06 12.30
CA ALA A 270 -0.68 14.89 11.59
C ALA A 270 -0.09 16.27 11.24
N ALA A 271 0.58 16.92 12.19
CA ALA A 271 1.21 18.22 11.97
C ALA A 271 2.35 18.19 10.94
N ALA A 272 3.01 17.05 10.77
CA ALA A 272 4.04 16.83 9.76
C ALA A 272 3.47 16.34 8.41
N GLY A 273 2.17 16.08 8.32
CA GLY A 273 1.56 15.47 7.14
C GLY A 273 2.06 14.04 6.86
N VAL A 274 2.53 13.33 7.89
CA VAL A 274 2.99 11.95 7.77
C VAL A 274 1.78 11.03 7.75
N GLY A 275 1.69 10.18 6.73
CA GLY A 275 0.63 9.17 6.61
C GLY A 275 0.98 7.85 7.29
N VAL A 276 -0.01 7.00 7.53
CA VAL A 276 0.20 5.67 8.13
C VAL A 276 -0.51 4.58 7.30
N ALA A 277 0.23 3.55 6.93
CA ALA A 277 -0.31 2.31 6.38
C ALA A 277 -0.29 1.22 7.46
N VAL A 278 -1.48 0.83 7.96
CA VAL A 278 -1.60 -0.26 8.94
C VAL A 278 -1.67 -1.61 8.22
N LEU A 279 -1.07 -2.65 8.81
CA LEU A 279 -0.74 -3.89 8.07
C LEU A 279 -1.30 -5.13 8.81
N PRO A 280 -2.63 -5.19 9.01
CA PRO A 280 -3.27 -6.00 10.04
C PRO A 280 -2.98 -7.51 9.96
N PRO A 281 -2.92 -8.16 8.77
CA PRO A 281 -2.56 -9.58 8.70
C PRO A 281 -1.15 -9.85 9.22
N THR A 282 -0.19 -8.99 8.86
CA THR A 282 1.22 -9.12 9.28
C THR A 282 1.40 -8.73 10.74
N ASP A 283 0.80 -7.60 11.14
CA ASP A 283 0.92 -7.08 12.50
C ASP A 283 0.36 -8.08 13.52
N LEU A 284 -0.83 -8.63 13.26
CA LEU A 284 -1.40 -9.65 14.14
C LEU A 284 -0.60 -10.94 14.18
N TYR A 285 -0.08 -11.40 13.04
CA TYR A 285 0.66 -12.65 12.99
C TYR A 285 1.99 -12.56 13.75
N LEU A 286 2.72 -11.45 13.61
CA LEU A 286 4.06 -11.30 14.19
C LEU A 286 4.08 -10.67 15.58
N VAL A 287 3.14 -9.76 15.89
CA VAL A 287 3.19 -8.99 17.15
C VAL A 287 1.87 -9.03 17.94
N GLY A 288 0.77 -9.52 17.36
CA GLY A 288 -0.51 -9.66 18.04
C GLY A 288 -1.21 -8.33 18.36
N ALA A 289 -0.79 -7.24 17.73
CA ALA A 289 -1.34 -5.90 17.89
C ALA A 289 -1.35 -5.18 16.54
N SER A 290 -2.06 -4.05 16.43
CA SER A 290 -2.05 -3.18 15.25
C SER A 290 -2.20 -1.73 15.71
N ALA A 291 -1.70 -0.76 14.93
CA ALA A 291 -1.76 0.66 15.28
C ALA A 291 -3.20 1.13 15.56
N PRO A 292 -3.42 2.09 16.48
CA PRO A 292 -4.75 2.55 16.87
C PRO A 292 -5.37 3.44 15.78
N VAL A 293 -6.08 2.83 14.82
CA VAL A 293 -6.59 3.50 13.61
C VAL A 293 -7.47 4.69 13.95
N ARG A 294 -8.39 4.53 14.92
CA ARG A 294 -9.32 5.60 15.30
C ARG A 294 -8.59 6.79 15.90
N GLU A 295 -7.68 6.56 16.85
CA GLU A 295 -6.93 7.65 17.50
C GLU A 295 -6.08 8.44 16.49
N LEU A 296 -5.43 7.74 15.56
CA LEU A 296 -4.66 8.37 14.48
C LEU A 296 -5.55 9.23 13.57
N ARG A 297 -6.69 8.68 13.12
CA ARG A 297 -7.61 9.42 12.24
C ARG A 297 -8.27 10.60 12.94
N ASP A 298 -8.66 10.45 14.21
CA ASP A 298 -9.24 11.53 15.00
C ASP A 298 -8.26 12.71 15.18
N ALA A 299 -6.96 12.44 15.20
CA ALA A 299 -5.91 13.47 15.21
C ALA A 299 -5.65 14.11 13.82
N GLY A 300 -6.27 13.59 12.75
CA GLY A 300 -6.11 14.07 11.38
C GLY A 300 -5.00 13.37 10.59
N VAL A 301 -4.43 12.27 11.10
CA VAL A 301 -3.49 11.44 10.33
C VAL A 301 -4.25 10.73 9.21
N ARG A 302 -3.71 10.76 7.99
CA ARG A 302 -4.23 9.93 6.91
C ARG A 302 -3.80 8.49 7.13
N VAL A 303 -4.78 7.60 7.29
CA VAL A 303 -4.54 6.17 7.55
C VAL A 303 -5.14 5.33 6.43
N ALA A 304 -4.40 4.35 5.93
CA ALA A 304 -4.85 3.33 4.99
C ALA A 304 -4.46 1.93 5.50
N TYR A 305 -4.94 0.87 4.84
CA TYR A 305 -4.52 -0.51 5.13
C TYR A 305 -3.97 -1.22 3.90
N SER A 306 -3.16 -2.26 4.11
CA SER A 306 -2.62 -3.09 3.04
C SER A 306 -2.50 -4.55 3.43
N SER A 307 -2.35 -5.43 2.44
CA SER A 307 -2.05 -6.84 2.63
C SER A 307 -0.64 -7.07 3.21
N ASN A 308 0.32 -6.17 2.96
CA ASN A 308 1.73 -6.28 3.34
C ASN A 308 2.42 -7.52 2.78
N ASN A 309 2.43 -8.62 3.53
CA ASN A 309 3.09 -9.85 3.15
C ASN A 309 2.04 -10.88 2.72
N VAL A 310 2.32 -11.60 1.63
CA VAL A 310 1.43 -12.65 1.13
C VAL A 310 2.21 -13.94 0.96
N ARG A 311 1.84 -14.94 1.76
CA ARG A 311 2.38 -16.31 1.69
C ARG A 311 3.91 -16.36 1.74
N ASN A 312 4.48 -15.69 2.73
CA ASN A 312 5.91 -15.67 3.02
C ASN A 312 6.17 -15.78 4.54
N ALA A 313 7.43 -15.60 4.97
CA ALA A 313 7.82 -15.87 6.36
C ALA A 313 7.25 -14.85 7.35
N PHE A 314 6.94 -13.63 6.89
CA PHE A 314 6.33 -12.58 7.71
C PHE A 314 4.81 -12.73 7.80
N THR A 315 4.17 -13.30 6.79
CA THR A 315 2.74 -13.66 6.81
C THR A 315 2.51 -14.86 5.88
N PRO A 316 2.33 -16.06 6.43
CA PRO A 316 2.20 -17.29 5.64
C PRO A 316 0.81 -17.43 4.99
N PHE A 317 -0.11 -16.51 5.29
CA PHE A 317 -1.49 -16.48 4.81
C PHE A 317 -1.71 -15.38 3.76
N GLY A 318 -2.96 -15.24 3.30
CA GLY A 318 -3.40 -14.12 2.47
C GLY A 318 -3.63 -14.48 1.01
N THR A 319 -4.52 -13.72 0.37
CA THR A 319 -4.93 -13.90 -1.03
C THR A 319 -4.67 -12.67 -1.91
N VAL A 320 -4.05 -11.62 -1.33
CA VAL A 320 -3.92 -10.24 -1.88
C VAL A 320 -5.26 -9.56 -2.19
N ASP A 321 -6.30 -9.94 -1.45
CA ASP A 321 -7.61 -9.30 -1.49
C ASP A 321 -7.74 -8.31 -0.33
N LEU A 322 -7.74 -7.02 -0.65
CA LEU A 322 -7.82 -5.93 0.34
C LEU A 322 -9.08 -5.96 1.21
N LEU A 323 -10.18 -6.57 0.76
CA LEU A 323 -11.37 -6.70 1.60
C LEU A 323 -11.12 -7.63 2.81
N ASP A 324 -10.17 -8.56 2.72
CA ASP A 324 -9.77 -9.39 3.86
C ASP A 324 -9.12 -8.55 4.95
N ALA A 325 -8.20 -7.64 4.58
CA ALA A 325 -7.55 -6.72 5.50
C ALA A 325 -8.56 -5.71 6.09
N ALA A 326 -9.50 -5.22 5.27
CA ALA A 326 -10.57 -4.33 5.70
C ALA A 326 -11.45 -4.95 6.79
N LEU A 327 -11.97 -6.15 6.53
CA LEU A 327 -12.84 -6.86 7.48
C LEU A 327 -12.09 -7.25 8.74
N LEU A 328 -10.81 -7.63 8.63
CA LEU A 328 -9.96 -7.90 9.79
C LEU A 328 -9.84 -6.67 10.71
N LEU A 329 -9.61 -5.47 10.16
CA LEU A 329 -9.62 -4.22 10.94
C LEU A 329 -10.98 -3.92 11.54
N GLY A 330 -12.05 -4.10 10.76
CA GLY A 330 -13.42 -3.93 11.24
C GLY A 330 -13.71 -4.78 12.47
N HIS A 331 -13.28 -6.04 12.46
CA HIS A 331 -13.43 -6.95 13.60
C HIS A 331 -12.55 -6.56 14.80
N MET A 332 -11.32 -6.14 14.56
CA MET A 332 -10.36 -5.84 15.63
C MET A 332 -10.66 -4.51 16.34
N GLN A 333 -10.97 -3.47 15.58
CA GLN A 333 -11.00 -2.09 16.07
C GLN A 333 -12.38 -1.43 15.89
N GLY A 334 -13.34 -2.12 15.26
CA GLY A 334 -14.69 -1.60 15.04
C GLY A 334 -14.75 -0.43 14.05
N VAL A 335 -13.76 -0.27 13.18
CA VAL A 335 -13.78 0.79 12.14
C VAL A 335 -15.04 0.62 11.29
N ASP A 336 -15.76 1.72 11.04
CA ASP A 336 -17.01 1.67 10.26
C ASP A 336 -16.74 1.38 8.78
N LEU A 337 -17.77 0.92 8.08
CA LEU A 337 -17.63 0.41 6.71
C LEU A 337 -17.27 1.49 5.69
N ASP A 338 -17.73 2.73 5.86
CA ASP A 338 -17.40 3.81 4.92
C ASP A 338 -15.94 4.21 5.08
N THR A 339 -15.48 4.34 6.34
CA THR A 339 -14.06 4.56 6.64
C THR A 339 -13.20 3.44 6.07
N LEU A 340 -13.59 2.16 6.21
CA LEU A 340 -12.84 1.04 5.62
C LEU A 340 -12.80 1.08 4.09
N LEU A 341 -13.88 1.54 3.43
CA LEU A 341 -13.87 1.73 1.98
C LEU A 341 -12.92 2.86 1.59
N ASP A 342 -12.92 3.98 2.32
CA ASP A 342 -12.04 5.12 2.05
C ASP A 342 -10.56 4.75 2.26
N MET A 343 -10.26 4.04 3.36
CA MET A 343 -8.93 3.53 3.69
C MET A 343 -8.36 2.58 2.62
N GLY A 344 -9.21 1.85 1.89
CA GLY A 344 -8.79 0.95 0.80
C GLY A 344 -8.80 1.60 -0.59
N THR A 345 -9.24 2.85 -0.69
CA THR A 345 -9.40 3.59 -1.96
C THR A 345 -8.79 4.99 -1.90
N VAL A 346 -9.57 6.01 -1.55
CA VAL A 346 -9.18 7.42 -1.62
C VAL A 346 -8.02 7.77 -0.68
N ASP A 347 -8.02 7.25 0.55
CA ASP A 347 -6.96 7.54 1.51
C ASP A 347 -5.66 6.82 1.13
N ALA A 348 -5.75 5.57 0.70
CA ALA A 348 -4.60 4.81 0.20
C ALA A 348 -3.99 5.46 -1.04
N ALA A 349 -4.78 5.96 -1.97
CA ALA A 349 -4.29 6.66 -3.15
C ALA A 349 -3.60 7.99 -2.80
N ALA A 350 -4.15 8.74 -1.85
CA ALA A 350 -3.54 9.97 -1.37
C ALA A 350 -2.18 9.72 -0.69
N LEU A 351 -2.01 8.61 0.05
CA LEU A 351 -0.68 8.19 0.54
C LEU A 351 0.34 7.91 -0.60
N LEU A 352 -0.17 7.58 -1.78
CA LEU A 352 0.63 7.34 -2.99
C LEU A 352 0.82 8.61 -3.84
N GLY A 353 0.28 9.75 -3.40
CA GLY A 353 0.38 11.04 -4.08
C GLY A 353 -0.75 11.35 -5.07
N ASP A 354 -1.89 10.65 -5.00
CA ASP A 354 -3.08 10.97 -5.80
C ASP A 354 -4.32 11.28 -4.95
N ASP A 355 -4.56 12.58 -4.76
CA ASP A 355 -5.70 13.11 -4.01
C ASP A 355 -7.02 13.12 -4.83
N ARG A 356 -7.03 12.60 -6.06
CA ARG A 356 -8.21 12.60 -6.95
C ARG A 356 -8.69 11.21 -7.32
N HIS A 357 -8.22 10.17 -6.66
CA HIS A 357 -8.60 8.78 -6.95
C HIS A 357 -10.00 8.44 -6.42
N ASP A 358 -11.03 8.91 -7.13
CA ASP A 358 -12.44 8.69 -6.79
C ASP A 358 -13.31 8.69 -8.07
N VAL A 359 -14.59 8.31 -7.95
CA VAL A 359 -15.58 8.39 -9.03
C VAL A 359 -16.09 9.83 -9.16
N VAL A 360 -15.20 10.74 -9.60
CA VAL A 360 -15.47 12.17 -9.78
C VAL A 360 -14.92 12.70 -11.11
N PRO A 361 -15.53 13.72 -11.73
CA PRO A 361 -14.99 14.31 -12.96
C PRO A 361 -13.55 14.81 -12.81
N GLY A 362 -12.72 14.52 -13.82
CA GLY A 362 -11.30 14.83 -13.88
C GLY A 362 -10.38 13.76 -13.30
N ALA A 363 -10.90 12.82 -12.49
CA ALA A 363 -10.14 11.69 -11.97
C ALA A 363 -9.75 10.69 -13.07
N ARG A 364 -8.71 9.88 -12.81
CA ARG A 364 -8.37 8.74 -13.68
C ARG A 364 -9.50 7.71 -13.62
N ALA A 365 -9.79 7.08 -14.75
CA ALA A 365 -10.82 6.03 -14.85
C ALA A 365 -10.29 4.65 -14.40
N ASP A 366 -9.53 4.62 -13.29
CA ASP A 366 -9.09 3.39 -12.63
C ASP A 366 -10.26 2.88 -11.79
N LEU A 367 -11.20 2.17 -12.43
CA LEU A 367 -12.53 1.87 -11.88
C LEU A 367 -12.79 0.38 -11.70
N VAL A 368 -13.61 0.04 -10.71
CA VAL A 368 -14.01 -1.34 -10.41
C VAL A 368 -15.52 -1.45 -10.24
N LEU A 369 -16.12 -2.42 -10.91
CA LEU A 369 -17.52 -2.82 -10.68
C LEU A 369 -17.57 -3.91 -9.62
N MET A 370 -18.31 -3.65 -8.55
CA MET A 370 -18.56 -4.56 -7.44
C MET A 370 -20.01 -5.09 -7.50
N ASP A 371 -20.14 -6.41 -7.53
CA ASP A 371 -21.42 -7.12 -7.68
C ASP A 371 -22.22 -7.13 -6.37
N ALA A 372 -22.76 -5.96 -6.00
CA ALA A 372 -23.50 -5.72 -4.77
C ALA A 372 -24.58 -4.65 -4.98
N ALA A 373 -25.52 -4.55 -4.04
CA ALA A 373 -26.56 -3.51 -4.05
C ALA A 373 -26.02 -2.13 -3.61
N ASP A 374 -25.06 -2.13 -2.69
CA ASP A 374 -24.32 -0.96 -2.22
C ASP A 374 -22.92 -1.36 -1.75
N ALA A 375 -22.04 -0.37 -1.60
CA ALA A 375 -20.62 -0.61 -1.29
C ALA A 375 -20.41 -1.26 0.09
N ARG A 376 -21.28 -0.97 1.07
CA ARG A 376 -21.16 -1.50 2.44
C ARG A 376 -21.49 -2.99 2.47
N THR A 377 -22.60 -3.38 1.85
CA THR A 377 -22.94 -4.79 1.65
C THR A 377 -21.87 -5.50 0.83
N GLY A 378 -21.35 -4.85 -0.23
CA GLY A 378 -20.29 -5.43 -1.05
C GLY A 378 -18.98 -5.71 -0.29
N LEU A 379 -18.60 -4.83 0.65
CA LEU A 379 -17.49 -5.09 1.57
C LEU A 379 -17.78 -6.28 2.50
N LEU A 380 -18.96 -6.31 3.15
CA LEU A 380 -19.33 -7.38 4.08
C LEU A 380 -19.40 -8.76 3.41
N ASP A 381 -19.99 -8.84 2.21
CA ASP A 381 -20.18 -10.08 1.47
C ASP A 381 -18.93 -10.51 0.69
N ARG A 382 -17.85 -9.71 0.74
CA ARG A 382 -16.66 -9.86 -0.10
C ARG A 382 -17.04 -10.00 -1.58
N ALA A 383 -17.94 -9.11 -2.03
CA ALA A 383 -18.55 -9.18 -3.34
C ALA A 383 -17.51 -9.24 -4.45
N ARG A 384 -17.88 -9.95 -5.52
CA ARG A 384 -17.02 -10.11 -6.69
C ARG A 384 -16.78 -8.74 -7.32
N ARG A 385 -15.51 -8.44 -7.55
CA ARG A 385 -15.06 -7.22 -8.24
C ARG A 385 -14.61 -7.54 -9.65
N THR A 386 -14.83 -6.60 -10.55
CA THR A 386 -14.36 -6.66 -11.93
C THR A 386 -13.75 -5.30 -12.30
N PRO A 387 -12.43 -5.22 -12.52
CA PRO A 387 -11.80 -4.01 -13.04
C PRO A 387 -12.39 -3.63 -14.40
N VAL A 388 -12.71 -2.36 -14.56
CA VAL A 388 -13.17 -1.80 -15.84
C VAL A 388 -11.93 -1.65 -16.74
N THR A 389 -11.75 -2.58 -17.67
CA THR A 389 -10.59 -2.64 -18.58
C THR A 389 -11.05 -2.68 -20.03
N GLU A 390 -10.12 -2.64 -21.00
CA GLU A 390 -10.47 -2.87 -22.41
C GLU A 390 -11.18 -4.22 -22.65
N ARG A 391 -10.90 -5.25 -21.83
CA ARG A 391 -11.43 -6.60 -22.01
C ARG A 391 -12.85 -6.79 -21.46
N THR A 392 -13.27 -5.99 -20.48
CA THR A 392 -14.69 -5.94 -20.05
C THR A 392 -15.58 -5.29 -21.11
N ARG A 393 -15.01 -4.70 -22.18
CA ARG A 393 -15.71 -4.05 -23.30
C ARG A 393 -16.20 -5.03 -24.38
N THR A 394 -15.91 -6.33 -24.25
CA THR A 394 -16.44 -7.37 -25.14
C THR A 394 -17.55 -8.12 -24.43
N PRO A 395 -18.79 -8.12 -24.95
CA PRO A 395 -19.83 -9.01 -24.44
C PRO A 395 -19.28 -10.44 -24.51
N ARG A 396 -19.38 -11.19 -23.42
CA ARG A 396 -19.24 -12.65 -23.53
C ARG A 396 -20.35 -13.11 -24.49
N ALA A 397 -19.94 -13.60 -25.66
CA ALA A 397 -20.83 -14.21 -26.64
C ALA A 397 -21.53 -15.45 -26.05
#